data_AF-A0A3Q2YC21-F1
#
_entry.id   AF-A0A3Q2YC21-F1
#
_cell.length_a   1.000
_cell.length_b   1.000
_cell.length_c   1.000
_cell.angle_alpha   90.00
_cell.angle_beta   90.00
_cell.angle_gamma   90.00
#
_symmetry.space_group_name_H-M   'P 1'
#
loop_
_entity.id
_entity.type
_entity.pdbx_description
1 polymer ?
#
loop_
_entity_poly.entity_id
_entity_poly.type
_entity_poly.pdbx_seq_one_letter_code
_entity_poly.pdbx_strand_id
1 'polypeptide(L)'
;IAGDVAAVKIVALSKKNRELTSEVERERSKSKQNSNRIKELDKQVGLDDNPAMKSLKDKLSSAQFKVTEHRNQIQFLKQELKLAQKVLVSEVGEDANIQQLLSCAGSFRGRAQQILALQSRVKRVTYNMILNTLNDAQMVVCRFVPCDWLATSSGCILATARRQPG
;
A
#
# COMPACT_ATOMS: atom_id res chain seq x y z
N ILE A 1 29.53 -74.05 39.16
CA ILE A 1 28.07 -73.77 39.10
C ILE A 1 27.73 -72.64 38.13
N ALA A 2 28.41 -71.48 38.12
CA ALA A 2 28.10 -70.38 37.18
C ALA A 2 28.35 -70.71 35.68
N GLY A 3 29.32 -71.58 35.37
CA GLY A 3 29.64 -71.98 34.00
C GLY A 3 28.53 -72.76 33.29
N ASP A 4 27.88 -73.69 33.97
CA ASP A 4 26.79 -74.50 33.40
C ASP A 4 25.56 -73.65 33.07
N VAL A 5 25.25 -72.68 33.93
CA VAL A 5 24.16 -71.72 33.71
C VAL A 5 24.42 -70.84 32.48
N ALA A 6 25.67 -70.40 32.29
CA ALA A 6 26.07 -69.64 31.11
C ALA A 6 25.97 -70.49 29.82
N ALA A 7 26.41 -71.75 29.86
CA ALA A 7 26.35 -72.67 28.73
C ALA A 7 24.90 -72.94 28.27
N VAL A 8 23.98 -73.19 29.22
CA VAL A 8 22.55 -73.37 28.92
C VAL A 8 21.95 -72.13 28.26
N LYS A 9 22.31 -70.93 28.75
CA LYS A 9 21.82 -69.66 28.20
C LYS A 9 22.35 -69.41 26.78
N ILE A 10 23.60 -69.75 26.50
CA ILE A 10 24.20 -69.65 25.15
C ILE A 10 23.44 -70.54 24.16
N VAL A 11 23.13 -71.79 24.53
CA VAL A 11 22.40 -72.71 23.65
C VAL A 11 20.97 -72.23 23.42
N ALA A 12 20.27 -71.78 24.47
CA ALA A 12 18.91 -71.26 24.37
C ALA A 12 18.85 -70.01 23.46
N LEU A 13 19.77 -69.07 23.65
CA LEU A 13 19.89 -67.88 22.80
C LEU A 13 20.21 -68.25 21.35
N SER A 14 21.07 -69.25 21.13
CA SER A 14 21.41 -69.72 19.78
C SER A 14 20.20 -70.34 19.06
N LYS A 15 19.36 -71.11 19.76
CA LYS A 15 18.11 -71.64 19.22
C LYS A 15 17.15 -70.51 18.85
N LYS A 16 16.94 -69.56 19.77
CA LYS A 16 16.10 -68.39 19.53
C LYS A 16 16.60 -67.54 18.34
N ASN A 17 17.92 -67.41 18.17
CA ASN A 17 18.49 -66.65 17.07
C ASN A 17 18.25 -67.33 15.71
N ARG A 18 18.30 -68.67 15.66
CA ARG A 18 17.92 -69.44 14.46
C ARG A 18 16.44 -69.29 14.12
N GLU A 19 15.58 -69.37 15.12
CA GLU A 19 14.12 -69.19 14.96
C GLU A 19 13.81 -67.79 14.42
N LEU A 20 14.34 -66.74 15.06
CA LEU A 20 14.17 -65.35 14.62
C LEU A 20 14.68 -65.13 13.19
N THR A 21 15.80 -65.75 12.82
CA THR A 21 16.31 -65.67 11.44
C THR A 21 15.28 -66.23 10.43
N SER A 22 14.69 -67.39 10.73
CA SER A 22 13.69 -67.99 9.85
C SER A 22 12.38 -67.19 9.78
N GLU A 23 11.95 -66.56 10.87
CA GLU A 23 10.75 -65.73 10.89
C GLU A 23 10.95 -64.42 10.11
N VAL A 24 12.14 -63.80 10.21
CA VAL A 24 12.50 -62.62 9.40
C VAL A 24 12.47 -62.93 7.90
N GLU A 25 12.99 -64.08 7.47
CA GLU A 25 12.96 -64.47 6.05
C GLU A 25 11.53 -64.75 5.55
N ARG A 26 10.67 -65.31 6.39
CA ARG A 26 9.23 -65.48 6.10
C ARG A 26 8.53 -64.14 5.93
N GLU A 27 8.74 -63.21 6.85
CA GLU A 27 8.14 -61.88 6.78
C GLU A 27 8.66 -61.05 5.61
N ARG A 28 9.95 -61.16 5.27
CA ARG A 28 10.51 -60.55 4.04
C ARG A 28 9.83 -61.08 2.78
N SER A 29 9.58 -62.38 2.72
CA SER A 29 8.90 -63.01 1.58
C SER A 29 7.45 -62.52 1.44
N LYS A 30 6.70 -62.46 2.56
CA LYS A 30 5.34 -61.89 2.59
C LYS A 30 5.31 -60.42 2.20
N SER A 31 6.25 -59.63 2.72
CA SER A 31 6.37 -58.20 2.39
C SER A 31 6.61 -57.98 0.90
N LYS A 32 7.49 -58.78 0.28
CA LYS A 32 7.74 -58.73 -1.16
C LYS A 32 6.51 -59.15 -1.97
N GLN A 33 5.79 -60.19 -1.55
CA GLN A 33 4.55 -60.63 -2.19
C GLN A 33 3.47 -59.53 -2.12
N ASN A 34 3.28 -58.92 -0.95
CA ASN A 34 2.32 -57.84 -0.77
C ASN A 34 2.69 -56.61 -1.59
N SER A 35 3.96 -56.24 -1.67
CA SER A 35 4.44 -55.15 -2.53
C SER A 35 4.11 -55.39 -4.01
N ASN A 36 4.28 -56.62 -4.50
CA ASN A 36 3.92 -56.97 -5.86
C ASN A 36 2.40 -56.92 -6.09
N ARG A 37 1.61 -57.41 -5.14
CA ARG A 37 0.13 -57.34 -5.20
C ARG A 37 -0.37 -55.90 -5.21
N ILE A 38 0.23 -55.01 -4.43
CA ILE A 38 -0.11 -53.58 -4.43
C ILE A 38 0.15 -52.98 -5.80
N LYS A 39 1.33 -53.20 -6.39
CA LYS A 39 1.67 -52.69 -7.73
C LYS A 39 0.72 -53.20 -8.82
N GLU A 40 0.31 -54.46 -8.74
CA GLU A 40 -0.60 -55.06 -9.71
C GLU A 40 -2.03 -54.51 -9.54
N LEU A 41 -2.49 -54.34 -8.31
CA LEU A 41 -3.77 -53.68 -8.02
C LEU A 41 -3.77 -52.21 -8.45
N ASP A 42 -2.70 -51.45 -8.21
CA ASP A 42 -2.57 -50.06 -8.68
C ASP A 42 -2.66 -49.97 -10.20
N LYS A 43 -2.08 -50.95 -10.90
CA LYS A 43 -2.17 -51.06 -12.37
C LYS A 43 -3.58 -51.41 -12.85
N GLN A 44 -4.28 -52.31 -12.15
CA GLN A 44 -5.66 -52.69 -12.46
C GLN A 44 -6.68 -51.57 -12.14
N VAL A 45 -6.44 -50.79 -11.09
CA VAL A 45 -7.27 -49.65 -10.71
C VAL A 45 -7.08 -48.46 -11.66
N GLY A 46 -6.05 -48.49 -12.52
CA GLY A 46 -5.92 -47.53 -13.62
C GLY A 46 -5.80 -46.08 -13.16
N LEU A 47 -5.21 -45.85 -11.97
CA LEU A 47 -5.04 -44.51 -11.40
C LEU A 47 -4.23 -43.59 -12.34
N ASP A 48 -3.40 -44.15 -13.22
CA ASP A 48 -2.66 -43.41 -14.25
C ASP A 48 -3.31 -43.45 -15.65
N ASP A 49 -4.16 -44.44 -15.96
CA ASP A 49 -4.68 -44.69 -17.32
C ASP A 49 -6.19 -44.37 -17.50
N ASN A 50 -6.89 -43.97 -16.45
CA ASN A 50 -8.27 -43.48 -16.60
C ASN A 50 -8.26 -42.11 -17.30
N PRO A 51 -8.79 -41.96 -18.53
CA PRO A 51 -8.76 -40.70 -19.29
C PRO A 51 -9.45 -39.55 -18.54
N ALA A 52 -10.43 -39.86 -17.69
CA ALA A 52 -11.07 -38.88 -16.82
C ALA A 52 -10.10 -38.32 -15.77
N MET A 53 -9.23 -39.15 -15.18
CA MET A 53 -8.25 -38.75 -14.17
C MET A 53 -7.18 -37.83 -14.76
N LYS A 54 -6.69 -38.16 -15.96
CA LYS A 54 -5.73 -37.32 -16.71
C LYS A 54 -6.34 -35.96 -17.07
N SER A 55 -7.56 -35.95 -17.61
CA SER A 55 -8.29 -34.71 -17.89
C SER A 55 -8.50 -33.86 -16.63
N LEU A 56 -8.82 -34.48 -15.50
CA LEU A 56 -8.99 -33.77 -14.24
C LEU A 56 -7.68 -33.16 -13.75
N LYS A 57 -6.56 -33.89 -13.87
CA LYS A 57 -5.22 -33.43 -13.49
C LYS A 57 -4.76 -32.25 -14.36
N ASP A 58 -5.02 -32.29 -15.67
CA ASP A 58 -4.71 -31.20 -16.59
C ASP A 58 -5.59 -29.96 -16.33
N LYS A 59 -6.87 -30.15 -16.00
CA LYS A 59 -7.75 -29.04 -15.57
C LYS A 59 -7.29 -28.45 -14.25
N LEU A 60 -6.86 -29.28 -13.30
CA LEU A 60 -6.34 -28.83 -12.01
C LEU A 60 -5.06 -28.02 -12.21
N SER A 61 -4.12 -28.50 -13.03
CA SER A 61 -2.87 -27.77 -13.31
C SER A 61 -3.13 -26.44 -14.03
N SER A 62 -4.05 -26.42 -15.00
CA SER A 62 -4.48 -25.19 -15.68
C SER A 62 -5.14 -24.20 -14.71
N ALA A 63 -6.01 -24.68 -13.81
CA ALA A 63 -6.62 -23.86 -12.78
C ALA A 63 -5.58 -23.31 -11.78
N GLN A 64 -4.63 -24.15 -11.36
CA GLN A 64 -3.52 -23.76 -10.47
C GLN A 64 -2.68 -22.63 -11.08
N PHE A 65 -2.39 -22.74 -12.39
CA PHE A 65 -1.67 -21.72 -13.14
C PHE A 65 -2.46 -20.40 -13.17
N LYS A 66 -3.75 -20.44 -13.51
CA LYS A 66 -4.62 -19.25 -13.51
C LYS A 66 -4.74 -18.60 -12.13
N VAL A 67 -4.83 -19.39 -11.06
CA VAL A 67 -4.83 -18.86 -9.68
C VAL A 67 -3.53 -18.11 -9.38
N THR A 68 -2.39 -18.65 -9.82
CA THR A 68 -1.08 -18.01 -9.62
C THR A 68 -0.97 -16.72 -10.44
N GLU A 69 -1.43 -16.72 -11.68
CA GLU A 69 -1.46 -15.55 -12.54
C GLU A 69 -2.35 -14.43 -11.97
N HIS A 70 -3.58 -14.75 -11.58
CA HIS A 70 -4.49 -13.78 -10.96
C HIS A 70 -3.95 -13.24 -9.64
N ARG A 71 -3.29 -14.08 -8.83
CA ARG A 71 -2.61 -13.62 -7.61
C ARG A 71 -1.53 -12.57 -7.95
N ASN A 72 -0.76 -12.78 -9.01
CA ASN A 72 0.26 -11.83 -9.45
C ASN A 72 -0.37 -10.53 -9.99
N GLN A 73 -1.44 -10.62 -10.79
CA GLN A 73 -2.20 -9.46 -11.27
C GLN A 73 -2.74 -8.62 -10.11
N ILE A 74 -3.31 -9.27 -9.08
CA ILE A 74 -3.82 -8.58 -7.88
C ILE A 74 -2.67 -7.85 -7.16
N GLN A 75 -1.49 -8.44 -7.06
CA GLN A 75 -0.34 -7.78 -6.44
C GLN A 75 0.12 -6.56 -7.23
N PHE A 76 0.18 -6.67 -8.55
CA PHE A 76 0.51 -5.57 -9.45
C PHE A 76 -0.49 -4.42 -9.33
N LEU A 77 -1.79 -4.70 -9.47
CA LEU A 77 -2.84 -3.70 -9.36
C LEU A 77 -2.89 -3.02 -7.98
N LYS A 78 -2.61 -3.77 -6.90
CA LYS A 78 -2.47 -3.18 -5.55
C LYS A 78 -1.30 -2.21 -5.45
N GLN A 79 -0.20 -2.46 -6.16
CA GLN A 79 0.94 -1.54 -6.20
C GLN A 79 0.60 -0.28 -7.01
N GLU A 80 -0.01 -0.43 -8.19
CA GLU A 80 -0.45 0.71 -8.99
C GLU A 80 -1.46 1.58 -8.25
N LEU A 81 -2.41 0.97 -7.53
CA LEU A 81 -3.36 1.71 -6.70
C LEU A 81 -2.66 2.56 -5.62
N LYS A 82 -1.62 2.02 -4.98
CA LYS A 82 -0.82 2.77 -4.00
C LYS A 82 -0.05 3.92 -4.65
N LEU A 83 0.46 3.75 -5.86
CA LEU A 83 1.12 4.82 -6.60
C LEU A 83 0.12 5.92 -6.98
N ALA A 84 -1.05 5.55 -7.49
CA ALA A 84 -2.13 6.49 -7.79
C ALA A 84 -2.56 7.27 -6.53
N GLN A 85 -2.71 6.60 -5.39
CA GLN A 85 -3.00 7.27 -4.12
C GLN A 85 -1.92 8.27 -3.72
N LYS A 86 -0.63 7.94 -3.87
CA LYS A 86 0.47 8.88 -3.58
C LYS A 86 0.41 10.12 -4.47
N VAL A 87 0.16 9.95 -5.76
CA VAL A 87 0.01 11.07 -6.71
C VAL A 87 -1.19 11.95 -6.33
N LEU A 88 -2.31 11.34 -5.98
CA LEU A 88 -3.48 12.07 -5.51
C LEU A 88 -3.17 12.86 -4.24
N VAL A 89 -2.49 12.28 -3.23
CA VAL A 89 -2.10 12.99 -2.01
C VAL A 89 -1.20 14.19 -2.32
N SER A 90 -0.27 14.09 -3.28
CA SER A 90 0.57 15.25 -3.64
C SER A 90 -0.21 16.42 -4.25
N GLU A 91 -1.27 16.14 -5.01
CA GLU A 91 -2.13 17.16 -5.63
C GLU A 91 -3.13 17.76 -4.63
N VAL A 92 -3.64 16.92 -3.75
CA VAL A 92 -4.69 17.25 -2.79
C VAL A 92 -4.06 18.00 -1.60
N GLY A 93 -2.90 17.56 -1.09
CA GLY A 93 -2.19 18.14 0.05
C GLY A 93 -1.88 17.08 1.11
N GLU A 94 -0.80 17.26 1.87
CA GLU A 94 -0.27 16.26 2.81
C GLU A 94 -1.25 15.87 3.95
N ASP A 95 -2.17 16.77 4.31
CA ASP A 95 -3.17 16.55 5.38
C ASP A 95 -4.47 15.88 4.91
N ALA A 96 -4.56 15.46 3.64
CA ALA A 96 -5.80 14.97 3.07
C ALA A 96 -5.96 13.45 3.23
N ASN A 97 -6.84 13.05 4.15
CA ASN A 97 -7.25 11.66 4.29
C ASN A 97 -8.27 11.28 3.21
N ILE A 98 -7.84 10.43 2.26
CA ILE A 98 -8.68 9.94 1.15
C ILE A 98 -9.99 9.31 1.64
N GLN A 99 -9.99 8.60 2.79
CA GLN A 99 -11.21 8.00 3.35
C GLN A 99 -12.20 9.06 3.86
N GLN A 100 -11.70 10.18 4.39
CA GLN A 100 -12.54 11.30 4.85
C GLN A 100 -13.06 12.14 3.67
N LEU A 101 -12.32 12.21 2.56
CA LEU A 101 -12.80 12.85 1.32
C LEU A 101 -13.98 12.08 0.71
N LEU A 102 -13.94 10.74 0.79
CA LEU A 102 -15.04 9.90 0.32
C LEU A 102 -16.31 10.09 1.16
N SER A 103 -16.19 10.39 2.45
CA SER A 103 -17.34 10.59 3.35
C SER A 103 -17.85 12.04 3.42
N CYS A 104 -17.01 13.04 3.13
CA CYS A 104 -17.37 14.46 3.17
C CYS A 104 -16.73 15.23 1.99
N ALA A 105 -17.29 15.08 0.80
CA ALA A 105 -16.76 15.69 -0.43
C ALA A 105 -16.85 17.23 -0.50
N GLY A 106 -17.64 17.88 0.36
CA GLY A 106 -17.99 19.30 0.19
C GLY A 106 -17.03 20.32 0.83
N SER A 107 -16.23 19.92 1.82
CA SER A 107 -15.42 20.86 2.61
C SER A 107 -13.94 20.92 2.22
N PHE A 108 -13.52 20.11 1.24
CA PHE A 108 -12.12 19.96 0.92
C PHE A 108 -11.63 21.02 -0.07
N ARG A 109 -10.46 21.61 0.21
CA ARG A 109 -9.83 22.66 -0.62
C ARG A 109 -8.41 22.25 -0.98
N GLY A 110 -8.21 21.78 -2.22
CA GLY A 110 -6.92 21.26 -2.68
C GLY A 110 -5.83 22.32 -2.83
N ARG A 111 -4.57 21.87 -3.02
CA ARG A 111 -3.38 22.73 -3.15
C ARG A 111 -3.55 23.83 -4.20
N ALA A 112 -4.07 23.52 -5.38
CA ALA A 112 -4.30 24.50 -6.44
C ALA A 112 -5.24 25.66 -6.00
N GLN A 113 -6.33 25.33 -5.31
CA GLN A 113 -7.26 26.35 -4.79
C GLN A 113 -6.64 27.16 -3.65
N GLN A 114 -5.83 26.53 -2.79
CA GLN A 114 -5.08 27.24 -1.74
C GLN A 114 -4.08 28.24 -2.35
N ILE A 115 -3.35 27.84 -3.40
CA ILE A 115 -2.43 28.71 -4.13
C ILE A 115 -3.17 29.92 -4.71
N LEU A 116 -4.29 29.71 -5.41
CA LEU A 116 -5.09 30.80 -5.98
C LEU A 116 -5.61 31.78 -4.90
N ALA A 117 -6.05 31.26 -3.76
CA ALA A 117 -6.50 32.08 -2.64
C ALA A 117 -5.36 32.90 -2.04
N LEU A 118 -4.18 32.30 -1.86
CA LEU A 118 -2.97 32.98 -1.39
C LEU A 118 -2.51 34.05 -2.38
N GLN A 119 -2.45 33.75 -3.68
CA GLN A 119 -2.10 34.73 -4.72
C GLN A 119 -3.04 35.93 -4.70
N SER A 120 -4.35 35.73 -4.52
CA SER A 120 -5.32 36.81 -4.41
C SER A 120 -5.11 37.67 -3.16
N ARG A 121 -4.71 37.07 -2.04
CA ARG A 121 -4.36 37.79 -0.80
C ARG A 121 -3.06 38.58 -0.97
N VAL A 122 -2.02 37.97 -1.54
CA VAL A 122 -0.74 38.62 -1.82
C VAL A 122 -0.96 39.86 -2.71
N LYS A 123 -1.68 39.70 -3.83
CA LYS A 123 -2.02 40.83 -4.71
C LYS A 123 -2.68 41.97 -3.94
N ARG A 124 -3.72 41.69 -3.14
CA ARG A 124 -4.42 42.70 -2.33
C ARG A 124 -3.48 43.42 -1.35
N VAL A 125 -2.65 42.66 -0.63
CA VAL A 125 -1.69 43.23 0.31
C VAL A 125 -0.68 44.12 -0.43
N THR A 126 -0.16 43.68 -1.57
CA THR A 126 0.76 44.48 -2.40
C THR A 126 0.10 45.77 -2.89
N TYR A 127 -1.14 45.71 -3.38
CA TYR A 127 -1.89 46.92 -3.78
C TYR A 127 -2.09 47.88 -2.60
N ASN A 128 -2.52 47.38 -1.44
CA ASN A 128 -2.72 48.21 -0.24
C ASN A 128 -1.41 48.86 0.21
N MET A 129 -0.31 48.12 0.18
CA MET A 129 1.00 48.63 0.55
C MET A 129 1.42 49.76 -0.38
N ILE A 130 1.28 49.61 -1.71
CA ILE A 130 1.56 50.67 -2.69
C ILE A 130 0.72 51.92 -2.41
N LEU A 131 -0.60 51.75 -2.20
CA LEU A 131 -1.49 52.87 -1.91
C LEU A 131 -1.11 53.60 -0.61
N ASN A 132 -0.74 52.86 0.44
CA ASN A 132 -0.28 53.45 1.69
C ASN A 132 1.02 54.24 1.49
N THR A 133 2.00 53.70 0.74
CA THR A 133 3.25 54.43 0.45
C THR A 133 3.00 55.71 -0.34
N LEU A 134 2.06 55.69 -1.30
CA LEU A 134 1.66 56.88 -2.05
C LEU A 134 0.98 57.93 -1.17
N ASN A 135 0.08 57.50 -0.28
CA ASN A 135 -0.58 58.38 0.69
C ASN A 135 0.43 58.99 1.68
N ASP A 136 1.37 58.19 2.18
CA ASP A 136 2.43 58.65 3.08
C ASP A 136 3.34 59.67 2.37
N ALA A 137 3.72 59.43 1.12
CA ALA A 137 4.48 60.38 0.31
C ALA A 137 3.70 61.68 0.07
N GLN A 138 2.41 61.61 -0.26
CA GLN A 138 1.55 62.79 -0.45
C GLN A 138 1.39 63.60 0.84
N MET A 139 1.25 62.93 1.99
CA MET A 139 1.20 63.58 3.30
C MET A 139 2.51 64.28 3.67
N VAL A 140 3.68 63.71 3.31
CA VAL A 140 4.98 64.35 3.50
C VAL A 140 5.14 65.59 2.62
N VAL A 141 4.69 65.54 1.36
CA VAL A 141 4.70 66.69 0.44
C VAL A 141 3.81 67.82 0.98
N CYS A 142 2.57 67.52 1.43
CA CYS A 142 1.69 68.51 2.04
C CYS A 142 2.25 69.13 3.34
N ARG A 143 3.21 68.47 4.00
CA ARG A 143 3.82 68.96 5.25
C ARG A 143 5.03 69.88 5.01
N PHE A 144 5.64 69.84 3.83
CA PHE A 144 6.84 70.62 3.46
C PHE A 144 6.57 71.71 2.41
N VAL A 145 5.43 71.69 1.72
CA VAL A 145 5.03 72.74 0.76
C VAL A 145 4.17 73.79 1.48
N PRO A 146 4.62 75.06 1.59
CA PRO A 146 3.80 76.14 2.15
C PRO A 146 2.49 76.30 1.35
N CYS A 147 1.36 76.50 2.05
CA CYS A 147 0.02 76.58 1.43
C CYS A 147 -0.11 77.64 0.32
N ASP A 148 0.78 78.62 0.28
CA ASP A 148 0.80 79.69 -0.72
C ASP A 148 1.19 79.23 -2.14
N TRP A 149 1.81 78.05 -2.28
CA TRP A 149 2.28 77.53 -3.59
C TRP A 149 1.32 76.54 -4.28
N LEU A 150 0.26 76.08 -3.60
CA LEU A 150 -0.71 75.11 -4.15
C LEU A 150 -1.91 75.76 -4.86
N ALA A 151 -2.00 77.10 -4.87
CA ALA A 151 -3.15 77.84 -5.40
C ALA A 151 -3.17 78.00 -6.94
N THR A 152 -2.13 77.64 -7.68
CA THR A 152 -2.01 78.00 -9.11
C THR A 152 -2.16 76.87 -10.12
N SER A 153 -2.25 75.58 -9.74
CA SER A 153 -2.22 74.52 -10.76
C SER A 153 -3.45 73.65 -10.97
N SER A 154 -4.43 73.50 -10.05
CA SER A 154 -5.67 72.76 -10.37
C SER A 154 -6.78 72.89 -9.31
N GLY A 155 -7.78 73.73 -9.60
CA GLY A 155 -9.20 73.41 -9.40
C GLY A 155 -9.71 72.86 -8.05
N CYS A 156 -9.12 73.21 -6.90
CA CYS A 156 -9.71 72.87 -5.60
C CYS A 156 -10.71 73.93 -5.16
N ILE A 157 -11.99 73.70 -5.44
CA ILE A 157 -13.10 74.42 -4.81
C ILE A 157 -13.24 73.90 -3.37
N LEU A 158 -12.63 74.59 -2.41
CA LEU A 158 -12.95 74.42 -1.00
C LEU A 158 -13.48 75.75 -0.46
N ALA A 159 -14.78 75.72 -0.20
CA ALA A 159 -15.53 76.77 0.47
C ALA A 159 -14.85 77.15 1.79
N THR A 160 -14.26 78.34 1.84
CA THR A 160 -13.82 78.96 3.09
C THR A 160 -15.04 79.56 3.78
N ALA A 161 -15.60 78.77 4.70
CA ALA A 161 -16.54 79.25 5.69
C ALA A 161 -15.90 80.39 6.48
N ARG A 162 -16.51 81.57 6.31
CA ARG A 162 -16.24 82.83 6.97
C ARG A 162 -16.24 82.64 8.50
N ARG A 163 -15.10 82.81 9.16
CA ARG A 163 -15.02 83.12 10.59
C ARG A 163 -14.56 84.58 10.72
N GLN A 164 -15.52 85.48 10.94
CA GLN A 164 -15.24 86.83 11.42
C GLN A 164 -14.86 86.75 12.91
N PRO A 165 -13.93 87.59 13.38
CA PRO A 165 -13.96 88.14 14.73
C PRO A 165 -14.51 89.57 14.68
N GLY A 166 -15.51 89.85 15.51
CA GLY A 166 -16.12 91.16 15.73
C GLY A 166 -17.08 91.06 16.89
#